data_AF-A0A085WMF4-F1
#
_entry.id   AF-A0A085WMF4-F1
#
_cell.length_a   1.000
_cell.length_b   1.000
_cell.length_c   1.000
_cell.angle_alpha   90.00
_cell.angle_beta   90.00
_cell.angle_gamma   90.00
#
_symmetry.space_group_name_H-M   'P 1'
#
loop_
_entity.id
_entity.type
_entity.pdbx_description
1 polymer ?
#
loop_
_entity_poly.entity_id
_entity_poly.type
_entity_poly.pdbx_seq_one_letter_code
_entity_poly.pdbx_strand_id
1 'polypeptide(L)'
;MVFTLMHRRLAAGVWVLSLCLLPGCDEGPKQLTQAEAQYADLVGRGVAPKDPAWDSVIAAFEAIPKDSKARPEAERRLEALRTLRGKLPPRPLATPGATGPGADAVEAQRAECERLAKELGTASEAQREQVRQALTACREKLVRLEASAHPPGEGGGAEPEGAH
;
A
#
# COMPACT_ATOMS: atom_id res chain seq x y z
N MET A 1 -20.43 -71.82 53.71
CA MET A 1 -21.19 -71.85 52.43
C MET A 1 -21.09 -70.47 51.80
N VAL A 2 -20.16 -70.30 50.87
CA VAL A 2 -20.34 -70.17 49.40
C VAL A 2 -20.75 -68.74 48.95
N PHE A 3 -19.69 -68.02 48.54
CA PHE A 3 -19.57 -67.05 47.44
C PHE A 3 -20.79 -66.73 46.56
N THR A 4 -21.15 -65.45 46.48
CA THR A 4 -21.30 -64.58 45.28
C THR A 4 -21.86 -63.23 45.77
N LEU A 5 -21.36 -62.05 45.39
CA LEU A 5 -21.29 -61.53 44.04
C LEU A 5 -20.26 -60.37 44.01
N MET A 6 -19.40 -60.39 43.00
CA MET A 6 -18.36 -59.41 42.72
C MET A 6 -18.73 -58.70 41.41
N HIS A 7 -18.39 -57.40 41.32
CA HIS A 7 -18.28 -56.53 40.12
C HIS A 7 -19.43 -55.54 39.84
N ARG A 8 -19.14 -54.26 40.07
CA ARG A 8 -18.79 -53.24 39.04
C ARG A 8 -18.76 -51.86 39.72
N ARG A 9 -17.59 -51.40 40.17
CA ARG A 9 -16.78 -50.29 39.59
C ARG A 9 -17.58 -49.19 38.85
N LEU A 10 -17.19 -47.94 39.18
CA LEU A 10 -17.55 -46.64 38.58
C LEU A 10 -18.85 -46.08 39.21
N ALA A 11 -18.91 -44.89 39.81
CA ALA A 11 -18.20 -43.66 39.50
C ALA A 11 -17.98 -42.83 40.78
N ALA A 12 -16.71 -42.71 41.17
CA ALA A 12 -16.25 -41.60 42.00
C ALA A 12 -15.82 -40.48 41.06
N GLY A 13 -16.20 -39.23 41.36
CA GLY A 13 -15.56 -38.06 40.78
C GLY A 13 -16.46 -37.14 39.96
N VAL A 14 -17.50 -36.57 40.59
CA VAL A 14 -17.95 -35.21 40.23
C VAL A 14 -16.94 -34.25 40.85
N TRP A 15 -15.83 -33.92 40.18
CA TRP A 15 -14.99 -32.79 40.56
C TRP A 15 -14.40 -32.13 39.31
N VAL A 16 -15.01 -30.99 38.96
CA VAL A 16 -14.33 -29.76 38.51
C VAL A 16 -13.51 -29.88 37.23
N LEU A 17 -14.20 -29.60 36.12
CA LEU A 17 -13.88 -28.50 35.20
C LEU A 17 -12.70 -27.60 35.65
N SER A 18 -11.46 -28.05 35.47
CA SER A 18 -10.28 -27.19 35.59
C SER A 18 -9.69 -27.02 34.20
N LEU A 19 -10.41 -26.23 33.41
CA LEU A 19 -9.94 -25.62 32.17
C LEU A 19 -8.83 -24.65 32.60
N CYS A 20 -7.58 -25.12 32.62
CA CYS A 20 -6.41 -24.29 32.88
C CYS A 20 -6.20 -23.31 31.70
N LEU A 21 -7.06 -22.31 31.56
CA LEU A 21 -6.67 -21.02 31.02
C LEU A 21 -5.79 -20.34 32.07
N LEU A 22 -4.54 -20.79 32.14
CA LEU A 22 -3.49 -19.93 32.68
C LEU A 22 -3.52 -18.65 31.85
N PRO A 23 -3.65 -17.45 32.44
CA PRO A 23 -3.27 -16.23 31.75
C PRO A 23 -1.75 -16.29 31.60
N GLY A 24 -1.27 -17.06 30.61
CA GLY A 24 0.10 -16.93 30.14
C GLY A 24 0.27 -15.48 29.78
N CYS A 25 1.20 -14.80 30.45
CA CYS A 25 1.56 -13.42 30.13
C CYS A 25 1.84 -13.36 28.63
N ASP A 26 0.91 -12.77 27.88
CA ASP A 26 1.10 -12.53 26.46
C ASP A 26 2.23 -11.50 26.35
N GLU A 27 3.43 -11.96 26.04
CA GLU A 27 4.58 -11.10 25.78
C GLU A 27 4.53 -10.50 24.37
N GLY A 28 3.62 -10.97 23.52
CA GLY A 28 3.52 -10.53 22.14
C GLY A 28 3.29 -9.02 21.97
N PRO A 29 2.48 -8.32 22.80
CA PRO A 29 2.40 -6.86 22.78
C PRO A 29 3.74 -6.17 23.03
N LYS A 30 4.55 -6.68 23.97
CA LYS A 30 5.88 -6.12 24.26
C LYS A 30 6.83 -6.36 23.09
N GLN A 31 6.80 -7.56 22.51
CA GLN A 31 7.59 -7.92 21.33
C GLN A 31 7.18 -7.09 20.11
N LEU A 32 5.89 -6.81 19.94
CA LEU A 32 5.36 -5.93 18.89
C LEU A 32 5.91 -4.51 19.06
N THR A 33 5.82 -3.92 20.25
CA THR A 33 6.38 -2.58 20.49
C THR A 33 7.89 -2.53 20.21
N GLN A 34 8.63 -3.57 20.58
CA GLN A 34 10.06 -3.66 20.29
C GLN A 34 10.34 -3.75 18.77
N ALA A 35 9.58 -4.58 18.04
CA ALA A 35 9.70 -4.71 16.60
C ALA A 35 9.30 -3.39 15.88
N GLU A 36 8.27 -2.69 16.36
CA GLU A 36 7.88 -1.38 15.83
C GLU A 36 8.95 -0.30 16.08
N ALA A 37 9.65 -0.34 17.20
CA ALA A 37 10.76 0.58 17.45
C ALA A 37 11.92 0.35 16.47
N GLN A 38 12.28 -0.91 16.20
CA GLN A 38 13.31 -1.24 15.21
C GLN A 38 12.88 -0.86 13.78
N TYR A 39 11.61 -1.08 13.46
CA TYR A 39 11.01 -0.63 12.21
C TYR A 39 11.13 0.89 12.07
N ALA A 40 10.73 1.65 13.09
CA ALA A 40 10.78 3.11 13.09
C ALA A 40 12.21 3.66 12.96
N ASP A 41 13.19 2.99 13.58
CA ASP A 41 14.60 3.34 13.43
C ASP A 41 15.09 3.19 11.97
N LEU A 42 14.78 2.06 11.32
CA LEU A 42 15.16 1.85 9.91
C LEU A 42 14.46 2.83 8.96
N VAL A 43 13.18 3.13 9.22
CA VAL A 43 12.45 4.17 8.47
C VAL A 43 13.10 5.53 8.68
N GLY A 44 13.41 5.91 9.92
CA GLY A 44 14.03 7.19 10.26
C GLY A 44 15.41 7.38 9.64
N ARG A 45 16.16 6.28 9.47
CA ARG A 45 17.46 6.28 8.77
C ARG A 45 17.34 6.23 7.24
N GLY A 46 16.13 6.10 6.70
CA GLY A 46 15.90 6.01 5.26
C GLY A 46 16.48 4.74 4.61
N VAL A 47 16.56 3.64 5.37
CA VAL A 47 17.15 2.39 4.86
C VAL A 47 16.26 1.81 3.76
N ALA A 48 16.85 1.56 2.59
CA ALA A 48 16.12 1.04 1.44
C ALA A 48 15.39 -0.27 1.79
N PRO A 49 14.13 -0.49 1.38
CA PRO A 49 13.35 -1.67 1.78
C PRO A 49 13.99 -3.02 1.48
N LYS A 50 14.81 -3.10 0.42
CA LYS A 50 15.52 -4.33 -0.01
C LYS A 50 16.82 -4.60 0.76
N ASP A 51 17.23 -3.68 1.62
CA ASP A 51 18.42 -3.85 2.44
C ASP A 51 18.24 -5.03 3.42
N PRO A 52 19.28 -5.85 3.66
CA PRO A 52 19.22 -6.96 4.62
C PRO A 52 19.01 -6.51 6.08
N ALA A 53 19.23 -5.23 6.42
CA ALA A 53 18.94 -4.72 7.76
C ALA A 53 17.47 -4.95 8.17
N TRP A 54 16.55 -4.96 7.21
CA TRP A 54 15.13 -5.26 7.42
C TRP A 54 14.85 -6.73 7.79
N ASP A 55 15.76 -7.66 7.52
CA ASP A 55 15.57 -9.08 7.84
C ASP A 55 15.44 -9.31 9.36
N SER A 56 16.17 -8.51 10.15
CA SER A 56 16.07 -8.53 11.61
C SER A 56 14.69 -8.09 12.12
N VAL A 57 14.10 -7.07 11.50
CA VAL A 57 12.76 -6.56 11.83
C VAL A 57 11.68 -7.54 11.40
N ILE A 58 11.83 -8.16 10.23
CA ILE A 58 10.94 -9.23 9.76
C ILE A 58 10.97 -10.40 10.75
N ALA A 59 12.16 -10.87 11.13
CA ALA A 59 12.31 -11.94 12.12
C ALA A 59 11.68 -11.58 13.48
N ALA A 60 11.79 -10.32 13.92
CA ALA A 60 11.17 -9.85 15.15
C ALA A 60 9.63 -9.89 15.09
N PHE A 61 9.01 -9.50 13.96
CA PHE A 61 7.56 -9.63 13.78
C PHE A 61 7.12 -11.10 13.60
N GLU A 62 7.96 -11.97 13.03
CA GLU A 62 7.67 -13.40 12.90
C GLU A 62 7.78 -14.15 14.23
N ALA A 63 8.64 -13.69 15.14
CA ALA A 63 8.81 -14.28 16.47
C ALA A 63 7.60 -14.08 17.41
N ILE A 64 6.68 -13.15 17.09
CA ILE A 64 5.47 -12.90 17.88
C ILE A 64 4.55 -14.13 17.81
N PRO A 65 4.16 -14.73 18.97
CA PRO A 65 3.34 -15.94 19.02
C PRO A 65 2.03 -15.82 18.24
N LYS A 66 1.62 -16.91 17.59
CA LYS A 66 0.41 -16.94 16.75
C LYS A 66 -0.89 -16.76 17.54
N ASP A 67 -0.88 -17.13 18.81
CA ASP A 67 -1.97 -17.01 19.77
C ASP A 67 -1.97 -15.65 20.51
N SER A 68 -0.97 -14.79 20.27
CA SER A 68 -0.90 -13.45 20.85
C SER A 68 -1.96 -12.52 20.28
N LYS A 69 -2.47 -11.60 21.11
CA LYS A 69 -3.33 -10.50 20.66
C LYS A 69 -2.62 -9.53 19.72
N ALA A 70 -1.28 -9.50 19.77
CA ALA A 70 -0.45 -8.67 18.91
C ALA A 70 -0.24 -9.26 17.51
N ARG A 71 -0.58 -10.54 17.30
CA ARG A 71 -0.32 -11.26 16.05
C ARG A 71 -0.96 -10.61 14.81
N PRO A 72 -2.24 -10.16 14.84
CA PRO A 72 -2.86 -9.54 13.67
C PRO A 72 -2.13 -8.26 13.20
N GLU A 73 -1.61 -7.46 14.13
CA GLU A 73 -0.81 -6.28 13.79
C GLU A 73 0.54 -6.68 13.20
N ALA A 74 1.22 -7.66 13.81
CA ALA A 74 2.48 -8.18 13.28
C ALA A 74 2.33 -8.70 11.83
N GLU A 75 1.22 -9.37 11.52
CA GLU A 75 0.92 -9.86 10.17
C GLU A 75 0.69 -8.72 9.17
N ARG A 76 -0.05 -7.67 9.56
CA ARG A 76 -0.19 -6.47 8.72
C ARG A 76 1.16 -5.86 8.39
N ARG A 77 2.05 -5.75 9.38
CA ARG A 77 3.41 -5.22 9.18
C ARG A 77 4.24 -6.11 8.27
N LEU A 78 4.19 -7.42 8.46
CA LEU A 78 4.89 -8.38 7.61
C LEU A 78 4.43 -8.31 6.15
N GLU A 79 3.12 -8.19 5.92
CA GLU A 79 2.58 -8.09 4.56
C GLU A 79 2.98 -6.77 3.87
N ALA A 80 2.96 -5.66 4.61
CA ALA A 80 3.45 -4.38 4.12
C ALA A 80 4.94 -4.46 3.75
N LEU A 81 5.78 -5.05 4.62
CA LEU A 81 7.20 -5.25 4.36
C LEU A 81 7.44 -6.15 3.14
N ARG A 82 6.67 -7.22 2.97
CA ARG A 82 6.72 -8.10 1.79
C ARG A 82 6.33 -7.36 0.52
N THR A 83 5.31 -6.51 0.56
CA THR A 83 4.89 -5.69 -0.59
C THR A 83 5.99 -4.70 -1.00
N LEU A 84 6.64 -4.07 -0.04
CA LEU A 84 7.74 -3.11 -0.29
C LEU A 84 9.01 -3.80 -0.80
N ARG A 85 9.28 -5.02 -0.35
CA ARG A 85 10.46 -5.83 -0.73
C ARG A 85 10.25 -6.63 -2.01
N GLY A 86 9.00 -6.97 -2.30
CA GLY A 86 8.59 -7.66 -3.51
C GLY A 86 8.89 -6.86 -4.77
N LYS A 87 8.73 -7.51 -5.92
CA LYS A 87 8.74 -6.82 -7.19
C LYS A 87 7.46 -6.00 -7.24
N LEU A 88 7.55 -4.69 -6.94
CA LEU A 88 6.43 -3.77 -7.09
C LEU A 88 5.83 -4.04 -8.49
N PRO A 89 4.53 -4.38 -8.62
CA PRO A 89 3.93 -4.46 -9.94
C PRO A 89 4.25 -3.11 -10.63
N PRO A 90 4.58 -3.12 -11.94
CA PRO A 90 4.88 -1.88 -12.63
C PRO A 90 3.75 -0.91 -12.31
N ARG A 91 4.10 0.24 -11.68
CA ARG A 91 3.11 1.29 -11.47
C ARG A 91 2.48 1.53 -12.84
N PRO A 92 1.15 1.49 -12.99
CA PRO A 92 0.56 1.95 -14.22
C PRO A 92 1.08 3.38 -14.42
N LEU A 93 1.82 3.59 -15.52
CA LEU A 93 2.09 4.94 -16.01
C LEU A 93 0.72 5.60 -16.10
N ALA A 94 0.55 6.74 -15.41
CA ALA A 94 -0.71 7.46 -15.27
C ALA A 94 -1.70 7.15 -16.42
N THR A 95 -2.69 6.32 -16.13
CA THR A 95 -3.70 5.96 -17.11
C THR A 95 -4.48 7.24 -17.46
N PRO A 96 -4.68 7.58 -18.74
CA PRO A 96 -5.69 8.56 -19.12
C PRO A 96 -7.03 8.16 -18.46
N GLY A 97 -7.72 9.11 -17.80
CA GLY A 97 -8.95 8.83 -17.05
C GLY A 97 -8.83 8.75 -15.52
N ALA A 98 -7.84 9.40 -14.90
CA ALA A 98 -7.79 9.54 -13.43
C ALA A 98 -9.06 10.26 -12.92
N THR A 99 -9.89 9.57 -12.14
CA THR A 99 -11.15 10.07 -11.59
C THR A 99 -10.91 10.93 -10.35
N GLY A 100 -10.65 12.22 -10.57
CA GLY A 100 -10.58 13.25 -9.52
C GLY A 100 -11.46 14.46 -9.85
N PRO A 101 -11.70 15.38 -8.89
CA PRO A 101 -12.38 16.63 -9.17
C PRO A 101 -11.69 17.39 -10.33
N GLY A 102 -12.43 17.68 -11.40
CA GLY A 102 -11.89 18.33 -12.60
C GLY A 102 -11.38 17.39 -13.70
N ALA A 103 -11.37 16.07 -13.48
CA ALA A 103 -10.98 15.07 -14.48
C ALA A 103 -11.81 15.16 -15.76
N ASP A 104 -13.13 15.32 -15.63
CA ASP A 104 -14.04 15.45 -16.78
C ASP A 104 -13.71 16.69 -17.63
N ALA A 105 -13.28 17.78 -17.00
CA ALA A 105 -12.90 19.01 -17.70
C ALA A 105 -11.54 18.88 -18.41
N VAL A 106 -10.59 18.15 -17.81
CA VAL A 106 -9.29 17.85 -18.42
C VAL A 106 -9.49 16.91 -19.62
N GLU A 107 -10.29 15.86 -19.48
CA GLU A 107 -10.57 14.91 -20.57
C GLU A 107 -11.36 15.56 -21.72
N ALA A 108 -12.36 16.40 -21.42
CA ALA A 108 -13.05 17.18 -22.44
C ALA A 108 -12.09 18.12 -23.20
N GLN A 109 -11.16 18.76 -22.49
CA GLN A 109 -10.16 19.62 -23.12
C GLN A 109 -9.16 18.82 -23.97
N ARG A 110 -8.75 17.63 -23.53
CA ARG A 110 -7.90 16.70 -24.31
C ARG A 110 -8.57 16.27 -25.61
N ALA A 111 -9.84 15.87 -25.54
CA ALA A 111 -10.63 15.47 -26.70
C ALA A 111 -10.75 16.61 -27.73
N GLU A 112 -10.94 17.85 -27.28
CA GLU A 112 -10.98 19.02 -28.17
C GLU A 112 -9.62 19.29 -28.85
N CYS A 113 -8.52 19.17 -28.11
CA CYS A 113 -7.19 19.33 -28.71
C CYS A 113 -6.88 18.22 -29.71
N GLU A 114 -7.33 17.00 -29.45
CA GLU A 114 -7.21 15.88 -30.41
C GLU A 114 -8.02 16.15 -31.68
N ARG A 115 -9.25 16.67 -31.54
CA ARG A 115 -10.10 17.06 -32.68
C ARG A 115 -9.42 18.11 -33.56
N LEU A 116 -8.85 19.16 -32.97
CA LEU A 116 -8.11 20.20 -33.70
C LEU A 116 -6.83 19.66 -34.35
N ALA A 117 -6.14 18.71 -33.71
CA ALA A 117 -4.96 18.06 -34.29
C ALA A 117 -5.32 17.23 -35.52
N LYS A 118 -6.43 16.49 -35.47
CA LYS A 118 -6.98 15.76 -36.63
C LYS A 118 -7.38 16.74 -37.75
N GLU A 119 -8.08 17.82 -37.40
CA GLU A 119 -8.48 18.86 -38.34
C GLU A 119 -7.26 19.51 -39.03
N LEU A 120 -6.17 19.76 -38.31
CA LEU A 120 -4.94 20.32 -38.87
C LEU A 120 -4.30 19.39 -39.91
N GLY A 121 -4.40 18.07 -39.70
CA GLY A 121 -3.91 17.05 -40.62
C GLY A 121 -4.66 17.03 -41.96
N THR A 122 -5.93 17.45 -41.95
CA THR A 122 -6.81 17.47 -43.14
C THR A 122 -7.10 18.88 -43.67
N ALA A 123 -6.65 19.92 -42.96
CA ALA A 123 -6.93 21.32 -43.31
C ALA A 123 -6.26 21.71 -44.64
N SER A 124 -6.97 22.52 -45.42
CA SER A 124 -6.41 23.19 -46.59
C SER A 124 -5.34 24.22 -46.19
N GLU A 125 -4.43 24.58 -47.10
CA GLU A 125 -3.39 25.60 -46.84
C GLU A 125 -3.97 26.92 -46.29
N ALA A 126 -5.13 27.34 -46.80
CA ALA A 126 -5.80 28.56 -46.35
C ALA A 126 -6.31 28.49 -44.90
N GLN A 127 -6.62 27.28 -44.39
CA GLN A 127 -7.16 27.06 -43.05
C GLN A 127 -6.11 26.56 -42.05
N ARG A 128 -5.00 26.00 -42.54
CA ARG A 128 -3.97 25.35 -41.75
C ARG A 128 -3.42 26.24 -40.64
N GLU A 129 -3.20 27.52 -40.93
CA GLU A 129 -2.68 28.47 -39.94
C GLU A 129 -3.69 28.79 -38.85
N GLN A 130 -4.97 28.96 -39.21
CA GLN A 130 -6.04 29.17 -38.24
C GLN A 130 -6.20 27.97 -37.31
N VAL A 131 -6.20 26.75 -37.85
CA VAL A 131 -6.31 25.52 -37.06
C VAL A 131 -5.07 25.31 -36.19
N ARG A 132 -3.88 25.69 -36.67
CA ARG A 132 -2.63 25.63 -35.88
C ARG A 132 -2.71 26.55 -34.66
N GLN A 133 -3.19 27.79 -34.83
CA GLN A 133 -3.36 28.73 -33.73
C GLN A 133 -4.40 28.23 -32.70
N ALA A 134 -5.52 27.69 -33.17
CA ALA A 134 -6.53 27.08 -32.31
C ALA A 134 -5.95 25.89 -31.51
N LEU A 135 -5.15 25.04 -32.14
CA LEU A 135 -4.51 23.91 -31.47
C LEU A 135 -3.49 24.36 -30.41
N THR A 136 -2.72 25.42 -30.67
CA THR A 136 -1.80 26.00 -29.69
C THR A 136 -2.56 26.53 -28.47
N ALA A 137 -3.60 27.34 -28.68
CA ALA A 137 -4.44 27.86 -27.60
C ALA A 137 -5.11 26.73 -26.78
N CYS A 138 -5.52 25.66 -27.46
CA CYS A 138 -6.08 24.47 -26.82
C CYS A 138 -5.07 23.81 -25.86
N ARG A 139 -3.83 23.63 -26.31
CA ARG A 139 -2.73 23.03 -25.51
C ARG A 139 -2.40 23.87 -24.28
N GLU A 140 -2.32 25.19 -24.42
CA GLU A 140 -2.07 26.09 -23.28
C GLU A 140 -3.18 26.00 -22.23
N LYS A 141 -4.43 25.88 -22.67
CA LYS A 141 -5.57 25.71 -21.76
C LYS A 141 -5.51 24.37 -21.02
N LEU A 142 -5.10 23.30 -21.71
CA LEU A 142 -4.93 21.98 -21.11
C LEU A 142 -3.87 22.00 -20.00
N VAL A 143 -2.70 22.60 -20.25
CA VAL A 143 -1.63 22.74 -19.25
C VAL A 143 -2.11 23.46 -17.99
N ARG A 144 -2.91 24.53 -18.13
CA ARG A 144 -3.47 25.26 -16.98
C ARG A 144 -4.44 24.40 -16.16
N LEU A 145 -5.27 23.60 -16.82
CA LEU A 145 -6.22 22.70 -16.15
C LEU A 145 -5.48 21.59 -15.38
N GLU A 146 -4.46 20.99 -16.00
CA GLU A 146 -3.65 19.94 -15.39
C GLU A 146 -2.82 20.47 -14.19
N ALA A 147 -2.24 21.67 -14.30
CA ALA A 147 -1.53 22.32 -13.20
C ALA A 147 -2.44 22.62 -11.99
N SER A 148 -3.74 22.84 -12.24
CA SER A 148 -4.72 23.11 -11.19
C SER A 148 -5.31 21.83 -10.57
N ALA A 149 -5.08 20.67 -11.19
CA ALA A 149 -5.61 19.38 -10.75
C ALA A 149 -4.75 18.69 -9.67
N HIS A 150 -3.52 19.17 -9.45
CA HIS A 150 -2.63 18.67 -8.41
C HIS A 150 -2.57 19.65 -7.23
N PRO A 151 -2.81 19.22 -5.97
CA PRO A 151 -2.62 20.09 -4.82
C PRO A 151 -1.14 20.51 -4.71
N PRO A 152 -0.84 21.75 -4.30
CA PRO A 152 0.54 22.22 -4.15
C PRO A 152 1.17 21.53 -2.94
N GLY A 153 1.87 20.42 -3.18
CA GLY A 153 2.61 19.74 -2.12
C GLY A 153 2.90 18.27 -2.42
N GLU A 154 3.65 17.98 -3.48
CA GLU A 154 4.42 16.73 -3.62
C GLU A 154 5.48 16.91 -4.73
N GLY A 155 6.33 17.92 -4.56
CA GLY A 155 7.58 18.04 -5.32
C GLY A 155 8.61 17.05 -4.80
N GLY A 156 8.48 15.78 -5.21
CA GLY A 156 9.59 14.82 -5.14
C GLY A 156 10.70 15.30 -6.09
N GLY A 157 11.87 15.55 -5.54
CA GLY A 157 12.96 16.28 -6.20
C GLY A 157 13.33 15.77 -7.59
N ALA A 158 13.24 16.67 -8.58
CA ALA A 158 14.08 16.58 -9.76
C ALA A 158 15.47 17.10 -9.36
N GLU A 159 16.36 16.19 -9.05
CA GLU A 159 17.80 16.44 -9.03
C GLU A 159 18.24 16.79 -10.47
N PRO A 160 18.84 17.96 -10.72
CA PRO A 160 19.48 18.23 -12.00
C PRO A 160 20.90 17.66 -11.96
N GLU A 161 21.06 16.39 -12.30
CA GLU A 161 22.39 15.87 -12.65
C GLU A 161 22.69 16.26 -14.09
N GLY A 162 23.50 17.31 -14.26
CA GLY A 162 23.98 17.73 -15.58
C GLY A 162 24.53 19.14 -15.62
N ALA A 163 25.65 19.42 -14.95
CA ALA A 163 26.55 20.50 -15.35
C ALA A 163 27.97 20.34 -14.80
N HIS A 164 28.92 20.24 -15.73
CA HIS A 164 30.39 20.40 -15.67
C HIS A 164 31.26 19.15 -15.56
#